data_AF-A0A7J4LDV8-F1
#
_entry.id   AF-A0A7J4LDV8-F1
#
_cell.length_a   1.000
_cell.length_b   1.000
_cell.length_c   1.000
_cell.angle_alpha   90.00
_cell.angle_beta   90.00
_cell.angle_gamma   90.00
#
_symmetry.space_group_name_H-M   'P 1'
#
loop_
_entity.id
_entity.type
_entity.pdbx_description
1 polymer ?
#
loop_
_entity_poly.entity_id
_entity_poly.type
_entity_poly.pdbx_seq_one_letter_code
_entity_poly.pdbx_strand_id
1 'polypeptide(L)' 'PAGILVDDVRDVKYISDEEIDKVPSIISKSKGGKFLTGVGKIKDDLILLVDLDKIFSLEDLNI' A
#
# COMPACT_ATOMS: atom_id res chain seq x y z
N PRO A 1 -16.72 -12.28 1.29
CA PRO A 1 -15.30 -12.69 1.20
C PRO A 1 -14.66 -12.19 -0.10
N ALA A 2 -13.57 -11.43 0.02
CA ALA A 2 -12.78 -10.92 -1.10
C ALA A 2 -11.32 -11.37 -0.93
N GLY A 3 -10.55 -11.37 -2.03
CA GLY A 3 -9.15 -11.73 -2.04
C GLY A 3 -8.37 -10.96 -3.09
N ILE A 4 -7.06 -10.85 -2.94
CA ILE A 4 -6.15 -10.20 -3.89
C ILE A 4 -5.27 -11.28 -4.51
N LEU A 5 -5.18 -11.26 -5.85
CA LEU A 5 -4.22 -12.08 -6.57
C LEU A 5 -2.84 -11.41 -6.51
N VAL A 6 -1.82 -12.16 -6.09
CA VAL A 6 -0.44 -11.72 -5.98
C VAL A 6 0.50 -12.77 -6.56
N ASP A 7 1.70 -12.36 -6.95
CA ASP A 7 2.71 -13.29 -7.46
C ASP A 7 3.27 -14.18 -6.33
N ASP A 8 3.56 -13.60 -5.16
CA ASP A 8 4.10 -14.32 -4.01
C ASP A 8 3.96 -13.52 -2.69
N VAL A 9 4.05 -14.22 -1.55
CA VAL A 9 4.10 -13.65 -0.20
C VAL A 9 5.46 -13.96 0.41
N ARG A 10 6.23 -12.93 0.73
CA ARG A 10 7.61 -13.10 1.22
C ARG A 10 7.70 -13.34 2.73
N ASP A 11 7.32 -12.33 3.52
CA ASP A 11 7.49 -12.31 4.98
C ASP A 11 6.46 -11.41 5.67
N VAL A 12 6.31 -11.58 6.99
CA VAL A 12 5.60 -10.63 7.87
C VAL A 12 6.63 -9.75 8.57
N LYS A 13 6.52 -8.43 8.40
CA LYS A 13 7.41 -7.45 9.05
C LYS A 13 6.62 -6.56 10.00
N TYR A 14 7.20 -6.29 11.17
CA TYR A 14 6.74 -5.23 12.07
C TYR A 14 7.41 -3.92 11.66
N ILE A 15 6.61 -2.87 11.54
CA ILE A 15 7.03 -1.51 11.20
C ILE A 15 6.53 -0.58 12.30
N SER A 16 7.39 0.31 12.77
CA SER A 16 7.00 1.42 13.65
C SER A 16 6.57 2.64 12.84
N ASP A 17 5.74 3.51 13.43
CA ASP A 17 5.28 4.74 12.76
C ASP A 17 6.42 5.67 12.33
N GLU A 18 7.55 5.64 13.03
CA GLU A 18 8.76 6.42 12.72
C GLU A 18 9.44 5.97 11.41
N GLU A 19 9.23 4.72 11.01
CA GLU A 19 9.75 4.14 9.77
C GLU A 19 8.81 4.38 8.58
N ILE A 20 7.67 5.06 8.81
CA ILE A 20 6.66 5.35 7.80
C ILE A 20 6.78 6.81 7.35
N ASP A 21 7.18 7.00 6.10
CA ASP A 21 7.15 8.28 5.42
C ASP A 21 5.85 8.49 4.64
N LYS A 22 5.57 9.76 4.32
CA LYS A 22 4.49 10.11 3.40
C LYS A 22 4.79 9.58 2.00
N VAL A 23 3.73 9.22 1.29
CA VAL A 23 3.81 8.81 -0.12
C VAL A 23 4.48 9.91 -0.96
N PRO A 24 5.60 9.63 -1.64
CA PRO A 24 6.28 10.60 -2.49
C PRO A 24 5.35 11.19 -3.54
N SER A 25 5.51 12.48 -3.83
CA SER A 25 4.63 13.25 -4.72
C SER A 25 4.53 12.70 -6.14
N ILE A 26 5.56 11.98 -6.61
CA ILE A 26 5.56 11.34 -7.92
C ILE A 26 4.66 10.10 -7.96
N ILE A 27 4.52 9.40 -6.84
CA ILE A 27 3.68 8.19 -6.71
C ILE A 27 2.24 8.60 -6.37
N SER A 28 2.07 9.61 -5.51
CA SER A 28 0.74 10.06 -5.07
C SER A 28 -0.14 10.60 -6.21
N LYS A 29 0.48 11.12 -7.28
CA LYS A 29 -0.22 11.59 -8.49
C LYS A 29 -0.64 10.46 -9.45
N SER A 30 -0.19 9.24 -9.22
CA SER A 30 -0.56 8.09 -10.06
C SER A 30 -1.98 7.60 -9.72
N LYS A 31 -2.59 6.82 -10.63
CA LYS A 31 -3.89 6.16 -10.36
C LYS A 31 -3.85 5.28 -9.11
N GLY A 32 -2.71 4.65 -8.82
CA GLY A 32 -2.53 3.80 -7.64
C GLY A 32 -2.27 4.59 -6.36
N GLY A 33 -1.82 5.85 -6.47
CA GLY A 33 -1.42 6.67 -5.34
C GLY A 33 -2.52 6.92 -4.31
N LYS A 34 -3.79 6.93 -4.75
CA LYS A 34 -4.96 7.12 -3.87
C LYS A 34 -5.19 5.96 -2.89
N PHE A 35 -4.64 4.78 -3.19
CA PHE A 35 -4.74 3.59 -2.35
C PHE A 35 -3.55 3.43 -1.41
N LEU A 36 -2.58 4.33 -1.44
CA LEU A 36 -1.40 4.25 -0.58
C LEU A 36 -1.62 5.08 0.69
N THR A 37 -1.25 4.51 1.84
CA THR A 37 -1.28 5.19 3.14
C THR A 37 0.08 5.80 3.48
N GLY A 38 1.16 5.22 2.97
CA GLY A 38 2.52 5.65 3.27
C GLY A 38 3.57 4.80 2.58
N VAL A 39 4.83 5.05 2.94
CA VAL A 39 5.98 4.27 2.48
C VAL A 39 6.82 3.90 3.68
N GLY A 40 6.90 2.60 3.96
CA GLY A 40 7.81 2.06 4.96
C GLY A 40 9.23 2.01 4.41
N LYS A 41 10.18 2.60 5.12
CA LYS A 41 11.60 2.57 4.76
C LYS A 41 12.36 1.75 5.80
N ILE A 42 12.50 0.45 5.54
CA ILE A 42 13.19 -0.47 6.45
C ILE A 42 14.54 -0.83 5.85
N LYS A 43 15.62 -0.31 6.45
CA LYS A 43 16.98 -0.50 5.94
C LYS A 43 17.07 -0.07 4.46
N ASP A 44 17.26 -1.02 3.56
CA ASP A 44 17.38 -0.82 2.11
C ASP A 44 16.07 -1.16 1.35
N ASP A 45 15.04 -1.63 2.06
CA ASP A 45 13.74 -1.97 1.47
C ASP A 45 12.79 -0.77 1.49
N LEU A 46 12.19 -0.49 0.34
CA LEU A 46 11.09 0.45 0.19
C LEU A 46 9.77 -0.33 0.08
N ILE A 47 8.90 -0.20 1.08
CA ILE A 47 7.64 -0.94 1.17
C ILE A 47 6.48 0.03 1.02
N LEU A 48 5.68 -0.13 -0.03
CA LEU A 48 4.46 0.66 -0.19
C LEU A 48 3.38 0.13 0.75
N LEU A 49 2.79 1.01 1.56
CA LEU A 49 1.70 0.68 2.47
C LEU A 49 0.37 0.98 1.79
N VAL A 50 -0.52 -0.02 1.79
CA VAL A 50 -1.75 -0.01 1.00
C VAL A 50 -2.97 -0.02 1.90
N ASP A 51 -3.96 0.80 1.57
CA ASP A 51 -5.27 0.87 2.21
C ASP A 51 -6.20 -0.20 1.63
N LEU A 52 -6.34 -1.32 2.34
CA LEU A 52 -7.18 -2.43 1.87
C LEU A 52 -8.67 -2.06 1.87
N ASP A 53 -9.13 -1.22 2.79
CA ASP A 53 -10.53 -0.80 2.85
C ASP A 53 -10.90 0.00 1.60
N LYS A 54 -10.00 0.89 1.14
CA LYS A 54 -10.19 1.60 -0.14
C LYS A 54 -10.14 0.67 -1.33
N ILE A 55 -9.21 -0.31 -1.35
CA ILE A 55 -9.09 -1.26 -2.46
C ILE A 55 -10.36 -2.10 -2.62
N PHE A 56 -10.95 -2.54 -1.51
CA PHE A 56 -12.16 -3.35 -1.53
C PHE A 56 -13.45 -2.50 -1.52
N SER A 57 -13.34 -1.17 -1.56
CA SER A 57 -14.50 -0.30 -1.60
C SER A 57 -15.26 -0.46 -2.93
N LEU A 58 -16.59 -0.52 -2.83
CA LEU A 58 -17.49 -0.76 -3.94
C LEU A 58 -17.48 0.36 -5.00
N GLU A 59 -16.88 1.51 -4.68
CA GLU A 59 -16.88 2.69 -5.56
C GLU A 59 -15.86 2.57 -6.71
N ASP A 60 -14.82 1.75 -6.54
CA ASP A 60 -13.84 1.43 -7.60
C ASP A 60 -14.04 0.05 -8.23
N LEU A 61 -14.80 -0.83 -7.55
CA LEU A 61 -15.27 -2.10 -8.09
C LEU A 61 -16.57 -1.82 -8.86
N ASN A 62 -16.46 -1.41 -10.13
CA ASN A 62 -17.59 -1.28 -11.07
C ASN A 62 -18.29 -2.64 -11.29
N ILE A 63 -19.04 -3.11 -10.30
CA ILE A 63 -19.90 -4.29 -10.33
C ILE A 63 -21.35 -3.83 -10.38
#